data_AF-A0A3E1E673-F1
#
_entry.id   AF-A0A3E1E673-F1
#
_cell.length_a   1.000
_cell.length_b   1.000
_cell.length_c   1.000
_cell.angle_alpha   90.00
_cell.angle_beta   90.00
_cell.angle_gamma   90.00
#
_symmetry.space_group_name_H-M   'P 1'
#
loop_
_entity.id
_entity.type
_entity.pdbx_description
1 polymer ?
#
loop_
_entity_poly.entity_id
_entity_poly.type
_entity_poly.pdbx_seq_one_letter_code
_entity_poly.pdbx_strand_id
1 'polypeptide(L)'
;MRWEFWRVVAVNLLALGVGLGLARGQDPAPGTPGPFVRMVRHNDGSRTVTAKDSAKAEQEVLTYDIQGDLKLRRVYQLDRYGKAVTFVIHEGSGKPVIRGEFTYDVRDRMTEERLYSIPGNQLMRQLVQEYDPKTGKKLAPRVKNYASLPSELLYWMDPDSAGSAGAQVKAAAAAAATGAKSDAKSGSGGKSGLFRGMFKKDKGN
;
A
#
# COMPACT_ATOMS: atom_id res chain seq x y z
N MET A 1 -7.27 48.53 -19.38
CA MET A 1 -8.71 48.89 -19.43
C MET A 1 -9.51 47.65 -19.06
N ARG A 2 -10.17 47.68 -17.90
CA ARG A 2 -11.04 46.62 -17.36
C ARG A 2 -12.47 46.92 -17.81
N TRP A 3 -13.19 45.96 -18.38
CA TRP A 3 -14.64 46.00 -18.47
C TRP A 3 -15.19 44.58 -18.32
N GLU A 4 -15.71 44.29 -17.14
CA GLU A 4 -16.73 43.26 -16.94
C GLU A 4 -18.09 43.85 -17.32
N PHE A 5 -18.95 43.05 -17.93
CA PHE A 5 -20.40 43.35 -17.99
C PHE A 5 -21.18 42.14 -17.49
N TRP A 6 -22.03 42.41 -16.51
CA TRP A 6 -22.98 41.50 -15.90
C TRP A 6 -24.24 41.30 -16.75
N ARG A 7 -24.74 40.06 -16.73
CA ARG A 7 -26.12 39.52 -16.84
C ARG A 7 -27.28 40.48 -17.17
N VAL A 8 -28.14 40.08 -18.13
CA VAL A 8 -29.62 40.04 -17.98
C VAL A 8 -30.20 38.85 -18.78
N VAL A 9 -31.24 38.25 -18.20
CA VAL A 9 -31.98 37.02 -18.52
C VAL A 9 -33.19 37.28 -19.43
N ALA A 10 -33.50 36.36 -20.34
CA ALA A 10 -34.86 35.97 -20.78
C ALA A 10 -34.75 34.66 -21.58
N VAL A 11 -35.00 33.50 -20.98
CA VAL A 11 -36.28 32.76 -21.00
C VAL A 11 -36.89 32.68 -22.40
N ASN A 12 -36.68 31.55 -23.06
CA ASN A 12 -37.60 31.03 -24.07
C ASN A 12 -37.95 29.59 -23.71
N LEU A 13 -39.15 29.47 -23.14
CA LEU A 13 -39.85 28.23 -22.86
C LEU A 13 -40.41 27.74 -24.19
N LEU A 14 -39.88 26.65 -24.74
CA LEU A 14 -40.61 25.86 -25.72
C LEU A 14 -40.68 24.43 -25.21
N ALA A 15 -41.88 24.07 -24.76
CA ALA A 15 -42.26 22.73 -24.38
C ALA A 15 -42.22 21.82 -25.62
N LEU A 16 -41.34 20.83 -25.61
CA LEU A 16 -41.50 19.59 -26.35
C LEU A 16 -41.57 18.48 -25.30
N GLY A 17 -42.79 18.01 -25.05
CA GLY A 17 -43.01 16.84 -24.23
C GLY A 17 -42.50 15.60 -24.96
N VAL A 18 -41.52 14.93 -24.35
CA VAL A 18 -41.27 13.50 -24.55
C VAL A 18 -40.82 12.90 -23.22
N GLY A 19 -41.66 12.01 -22.69
CA GLY A 19 -41.24 10.80 -21.97
C GLY A 19 -40.46 10.95 -20.67
N LEU A 20 -41.14 10.63 -19.58
CA LEU A 20 -40.53 9.99 -18.41
C LEU A 20 -39.51 8.92 -18.86
N GLY A 21 -38.24 9.15 -18.57
CA GLY A 21 -37.18 8.17 -18.69
C GLY A 21 -36.35 8.22 -17.42
N LEU A 22 -36.83 7.57 -16.35
CA LEU A 22 -35.97 7.09 -15.28
C LEU A 22 -34.80 6.37 -15.98
N ALA A 23 -33.60 6.94 -15.89
CA ALA A 23 -32.38 6.26 -16.29
C ALA A 23 -32.22 5.06 -15.35
N ARG A 24 -32.87 3.95 -15.70
CA ARG A 24 -32.54 2.63 -15.20
C ARG A 24 -31.07 2.44 -15.52
N GLY A 25 -30.24 2.25 -14.50
CA GLY A 25 -28.90 1.74 -14.69
C GLY A 25 -29.02 0.56 -15.64
N GLN A 26 -28.29 0.59 -16.76
CA GLN A 26 -28.28 -0.52 -17.68
C GLN A 26 -27.77 -1.72 -16.90
N ASP A 27 -28.68 -2.63 -16.56
CA ASP A 27 -28.30 -3.96 -16.10
C ASP A 27 -27.39 -4.54 -17.18
N PRO A 28 -26.25 -5.16 -16.79
CA PRO A 28 -25.32 -5.71 -17.74
C PRO A 28 -26.05 -6.70 -18.65
N ALA A 29 -25.73 -6.67 -19.95
CA ALA A 29 -26.39 -7.50 -20.95
C ALA A 29 -26.42 -8.97 -20.51
N PRO A 30 -27.54 -9.69 -20.71
CA PRO A 30 -27.67 -11.10 -20.34
C PRO A 30 -26.52 -11.92 -20.93
N GLY A 31 -25.75 -12.61 -20.08
CA GLY A 31 -24.57 -13.38 -20.47
C GLY A 31 -23.23 -12.70 -20.17
N THR A 32 -23.22 -11.45 -19.69
CA THR A 32 -22.02 -10.83 -19.11
C THR A 32 -21.75 -11.46 -17.74
N PRO A 33 -20.59 -12.07 -17.48
CA PRO A 33 -20.26 -12.57 -16.15
C PRO A 33 -20.34 -11.43 -15.14
N GLY A 34 -21.23 -11.55 -14.16
CA GLY A 34 -21.35 -10.57 -13.08
C GLY A 34 -20.05 -10.50 -12.24
N PRO A 35 -19.92 -9.48 -11.38
CA PRO A 35 -18.72 -9.32 -10.57
C PRO A 35 -18.48 -10.56 -9.69
N PHE A 36 -17.29 -11.15 -9.80
CA PHE A 36 -16.87 -12.25 -8.94
C PHE A 36 -16.42 -11.68 -7.59
N VAL A 37 -17.05 -12.11 -6.50
CA VAL A 37 -16.72 -11.64 -5.15
C VAL A 37 -16.23 -12.78 -4.26
N ARG A 38 -15.09 -12.58 -3.60
CA ARG A 38 -14.50 -13.49 -2.62
C ARG A 38 -14.22 -12.73 -1.31
N MET A 39 -14.48 -13.38 -0.18
CA MET A 39 -14.07 -12.89 1.14
C MET A 39 -13.07 -13.86 1.77
N VAL A 40 -12.04 -13.31 2.41
CA VAL A 40 -11.08 -14.03 3.26
C VAL A 40 -11.13 -13.39 4.64
N ARG A 41 -11.28 -14.20 5.69
CA ARG A 41 -11.11 -13.77 7.07
C ARG A 41 -9.72 -14.19 7.53
N HIS A 42 -9.06 -13.30 8.24
CA HIS A 42 -7.71 -13.50 8.76
C HIS A 42 -7.76 -13.88 10.24
N ASN A 43 -6.66 -14.42 10.77
CA ASN A 43 -6.59 -14.90 12.16
C ASN A 43 -6.64 -13.76 13.18
N ASP A 44 -6.23 -12.55 12.79
CA ASP A 44 -6.29 -11.32 13.59
C ASP A 44 -7.72 -10.72 13.67
N GLY A 45 -8.71 -11.38 13.06
CA GLY A 45 -10.10 -10.93 12.99
C GLY A 45 -10.38 -9.92 11.87
N SER A 46 -9.34 -9.46 11.15
CA SER A 46 -9.51 -8.63 9.97
C SER A 46 -10.09 -9.44 8.80
N ARG A 47 -10.55 -8.75 7.75
CA ARG A 47 -11.08 -9.41 6.55
C ARG A 47 -10.69 -8.68 5.28
N THR A 48 -10.52 -9.45 4.21
CA THR A 48 -10.31 -8.93 2.86
C THR A 48 -11.42 -9.38 1.94
N VAL A 49 -12.02 -8.42 1.23
CA VAL A 49 -13.00 -8.65 0.17
C VAL A 49 -12.34 -8.35 -1.17
N THR A 50 -12.47 -9.26 -2.12
CA THR A 50 -11.99 -9.09 -3.49
C THR A 50 -13.19 -9.14 -4.41
N ALA A 51 -13.38 -8.11 -5.23
CA ALA A 51 -14.38 -8.06 -6.28
C ALA A 51 -13.66 -7.92 -7.63
N LYS A 52 -13.99 -8.75 -8.61
CA LYS A 52 -13.45 -8.68 -9.97
C LYS A 52 -14.58 -8.37 -10.94
N ASP A 53 -14.45 -7.27 -11.66
CA ASP A 53 -15.37 -6.83 -12.71
C ASP A 53 -14.69 -7.02 -14.08
N SER A 54 -15.05 -8.12 -14.74
CA SER A 54 -14.49 -8.44 -16.06
C SER A 54 -14.95 -7.49 -17.16
N ALA A 55 -16.10 -6.82 -17.01
CA ALA A 55 -16.59 -5.86 -18.00
C ALA A 55 -15.77 -4.56 -17.97
N LYS A 56 -15.30 -4.16 -16.77
CA LYS A 56 -14.44 -2.99 -16.59
C LYS A 56 -12.94 -3.28 -16.71
N ALA A 57 -12.57 -4.57 -16.80
CA ALA A 57 -11.19 -5.01 -16.66
C ALA A 57 -10.55 -4.49 -15.35
N GLU A 58 -11.32 -4.57 -14.25
CA GLU A 58 -10.90 -4.07 -12.95
C GLU A 58 -11.03 -5.15 -11.87
N GLN A 59 -10.15 -5.09 -10.88
CA GLN A 59 -10.31 -5.85 -9.64
C GLN A 59 -10.10 -4.93 -8.46
N GLU A 60 -11.05 -4.95 -7.53
CA GLU A 60 -11.00 -4.20 -6.29
C GLU A 60 -10.72 -5.14 -5.12
N VAL A 61 -9.84 -4.71 -4.21
CA VAL A 61 -9.53 -5.43 -2.99
C VAL A 61 -9.66 -4.47 -1.81
N LEU A 62 -10.59 -4.76 -0.91
CA LEU A 62 -10.90 -3.99 0.29
C LEU A 62 -10.43 -4.77 1.51
N THR A 63 -9.66 -4.15 2.38
CA THR A 63 -9.24 -4.73 3.66
C THR A 63 -9.85 -3.94 4.81
N TYR A 64 -10.53 -4.65 5.70
CA TYR A 64 -11.19 -4.12 6.88
C TYR A 64 -10.52 -4.66 8.13
N ASP A 65 -10.48 -3.86 9.19
CA ASP A 65 -10.03 -4.33 10.51
C ASP A 65 -11.10 -5.18 11.22
N ILE A 66 -10.80 -5.57 12.46
CA ILE A 66 -11.70 -6.36 13.31
C ILE A 66 -12.96 -5.58 13.73
N GLN A 67 -12.92 -4.24 13.76
CA GLN A 67 -14.07 -3.37 14.01
C GLN A 67 -14.96 -3.22 12.77
N GLY A 68 -14.45 -3.60 11.60
CA GLY A 68 -15.14 -3.47 10.31
C GLY A 68 -14.85 -2.16 9.59
N ASP A 69 -13.91 -1.35 10.08
CA ASP A 69 -13.48 -0.12 9.42
C ASP A 69 -12.58 -0.44 8.23
N LEU A 70 -12.80 0.27 7.12
CA LEU A 70 -11.96 0.14 5.93
C LEU A 70 -10.57 0.71 6.24
N LYS A 71 -9.53 -0.12 6.11
CA LYS A 71 -8.13 0.32 6.23
C LYS A 71 -7.52 0.60 4.87
N LEU A 72 -7.84 -0.24 3.88
CA LEU A 72 -7.15 -0.22 2.61
C LEU A 72 -8.11 -0.55 1.46
N ARG A 73 -7.99 0.22 0.38
CA ARG A 73 -8.66 -0.05 -0.88
C ARG A 73 -7.64 -0.12 -2.01
N ARG A 74 -7.54 -1.27 -2.66
CA ARG A 74 -6.67 -1.47 -3.83
C ARG A 74 -7.52 -1.64 -5.08
N VAL A 75 -7.19 -0.88 -6.11
CA VAL A 75 -7.85 -0.98 -7.42
C VAL A 75 -6.79 -1.40 -8.42
N TYR A 76 -6.97 -2.60 -8.98
CA TYR A 76 -6.12 -3.18 -10.01
C TYR A 76 -6.75 -2.93 -11.38
N GLN A 77 -5.94 -2.46 -12.31
CA GLN A 77 -6.27 -2.46 -13.73
C GLN A 77 -5.78 -3.76 -14.34
N LEU A 78 -6.66 -4.44 -15.06
CA LEU A 78 -6.41 -5.75 -15.65
C LEU A 78 -6.19 -5.64 -17.16
N ASP A 79 -5.37 -6.53 -17.71
CA ASP A 79 -5.28 -6.71 -19.15
C ASP A 79 -6.47 -7.51 -19.71
N ARG A 80 -6.48 -7.72 -21.04
CA ARG A 80 -7.52 -8.50 -21.73
C ARG A 80 -7.64 -9.97 -21.27
N TYR A 81 -6.61 -10.48 -20.60
CA TYR A 81 -6.58 -11.84 -20.04
C TYR A 81 -6.93 -11.85 -18.55
N GLY A 82 -7.26 -10.69 -17.98
CA GLY A 82 -7.65 -10.53 -16.59
C GLY A 82 -6.48 -10.52 -15.61
N LYS A 83 -5.26 -10.20 -16.05
CA LYS A 83 -4.06 -10.07 -15.21
C LYS A 83 -3.82 -8.63 -14.82
N ALA A 84 -3.42 -8.40 -13.57
CA ALA A 84 -3.12 -7.07 -13.09
C ALA A 84 -1.87 -6.47 -13.76
N VAL A 85 -2.00 -5.31 -14.40
CA VAL A 85 -0.87 -4.58 -15.01
C VAL A 85 -0.44 -3.43 -14.11
N THR A 86 -1.41 -2.71 -13.54
CA THR A 86 -1.16 -1.61 -12.61
C THR A 86 -2.14 -1.68 -11.45
N PHE A 87 -1.84 -0.96 -10.38
CA PHE A 87 -2.77 -0.77 -9.29
C PHE A 87 -2.55 0.55 -8.56
N VAL A 88 -3.58 0.99 -7.86
CA VAL A 88 -3.52 2.11 -6.94
C VAL A 88 -4.01 1.66 -5.57
N ILE A 89 -3.25 2.00 -4.54
CA ILE A 89 -3.62 1.80 -3.15
C ILE A 89 -4.15 3.12 -2.59
N HIS A 90 -5.32 3.05 -1.98
CA HIS A 90 -5.95 4.12 -1.24
C HIS A 90 -6.00 3.75 0.24
N GLU A 91 -5.78 4.74 1.10
CA GLU A 91 -6.03 4.61 2.53
C GLU A 91 -7.55 4.48 2.81
N GLY A 92 -7.93 4.16 4.04
CA GLY A 92 -9.33 3.99 4.44
C GLY A 92 -10.23 5.21 4.19
N SER A 93 -9.65 6.41 4.13
CA SER A 93 -10.34 7.66 3.77
C SER A 93 -10.68 7.78 2.27
N GLY A 94 -10.08 6.93 1.44
CA GLY A 94 -10.17 6.98 -0.02
C GLY A 94 -9.05 7.78 -0.70
N LYS A 95 -8.11 8.38 0.03
CA LYS A 95 -6.97 9.10 -0.56
C LYS A 95 -5.96 8.12 -1.20
N PRO A 96 -5.53 8.33 -2.46
CA PRO A 96 -4.50 7.50 -3.07
C PRO A 96 -3.13 7.80 -2.46
N VAL A 97 -2.39 6.75 -2.11
CA VAL A 97 -1.08 6.86 -1.45
C VAL A 97 0.05 6.20 -2.23
N ILE A 98 -0.25 5.14 -2.99
CA ILE A 98 0.74 4.36 -3.73
C ILE A 98 0.20 3.95 -5.10
N ARG A 99 1.05 4.02 -6.11
CA ARG A 99 0.83 3.37 -7.42
C ARG A 99 1.77 2.20 -7.57
N GLY A 100 1.28 1.08 -8.09
CA GLY A 100 2.10 -0.07 -8.42
C GLY A 100 1.96 -0.50 -9.87
N GLU A 101 3.01 -1.12 -10.39
CA GLU A 101 3.10 -1.63 -11.76
C GLU A 101 3.72 -3.03 -11.75
N PHE A 102 3.20 -3.92 -12.60
CA PHE A 102 3.70 -5.27 -12.78
C PHE A 102 4.28 -5.47 -14.18
N THR A 103 5.42 -6.14 -14.25
CA THR A 103 6.04 -6.62 -15.48
C THR A 103 5.96 -8.14 -15.54
N TYR A 104 5.73 -8.69 -16.73
CA TYR A 104 5.61 -10.12 -16.97
C TYR A 104 6.60 -10.58 -18.05
N ASP A 105 7.04 -11.85 -17.98
CA ASP A 105 7.82 -12.47 -19.05
C ASP A 105 6.94 -13.02 -20.19
N VAL A 106 7.59 -13.53 -21.24
CA VAL A 106 6.92 -14.15 -22.40
C VAL A 106 6.10 -15.40 -22.07
N ARG A 107 6.31 -15.99 -20.88
CA ARG A 107 5.53 -17.12 -20.35
C ARG A 107 4.45 -16.67 -19.38
N ASP A 108 4.18 -15.37 -19.34
CA ASP A 108 3.12 -14.76 -18.55
C ASP A 108 3.32 -14.85 -17.03
N ARG A 109 4.58 -14.89 -16.59
CA ARG A 109 4.94 -14.94 -15.17
C ARG A 109 5.43 -13.57 -14.73
N MET A 110 4.96 -13.08 -13.57
CA MET A 110 5.41 -11.79 -13.02
C MET A 110 6.92 -11.84 -12.75
N THR A 111 7.67 -10.91 -13.35
CA THR A 111 9.12 -10.75 -13.19
C THR A 111 9.49 -9.54 -12.37
N GLU A 112 8.61 -8.53 -12.30
CA GLU A 112 8.88 -7.31 -11.54
C GLU A 112 7.60 -6.68 -10.99
N GLU A 113 7.69 -6.14 -9.78
CA GLU A 113 6.71 -5.23 -9.20
C GLU A 113 7.45 -3.95 -8.77
N ARG A 114 6.94 -2.79 -9.17
CA ARG A 114 7.45 -1.48 -8.74
C ARG A 114 6.36 -0.70 -8.03
N LEU A 115 6.72 -0.08 -6.92
CA LEU A 115 5.83 0.76 -6.11
C LEU A 115 6.34 2.19 -6.08
N TYR A 116 5.42 3.13 -6.31
CA TYR A 116 5.69 4.56 -6.40
C TYR A 116 4.84 5.33 -5.41
N SER A 117 5.40 6.37 -4.82
CA SER A 117 4.67 7.27 -3.91
C SER A 117 3.67 8.13 -4.66
N ILE A 118 2.56 8.47 -3.98
CA ILE A 118 1.62 9.50 -4.39
C ILE A 118 1.47 10.53 -3.25
N PRO A 119 1.63 11.83 -3.51
CA PRO A 119 2.12 12.45 -4.74
C PRO A 119 3.64 12.32 -4.90
N GLY A 120 4.16 12.53 -6.12
CA GLY A 120 5.60 12.66 -6.38
C GLY A 120 6.22 11.55 -7.23
N ASN A 121 5.54 10.40 -7.40
CA ASN A 121 5.98 9.32 -8.28
C ASN A 121 7.41 8.82 -7.99
N GLN A 122 7.85 8.88 -6.74
CA GLN A 122 9.16 8.39 -6.34
C GLN A 122 9.10 6.87 -6.20
N LEU A 123 10.04 6.15 -6.81
CA LEU A 123 10.19 4.71 -6.62
C LEU A 123 10.48 4.42 -5.13
N MET A 124 9.58 3.70 -4.48
CA MET A 124 9.68 3.34 -3.05
C MET A 124 10.21 1.92 -2.88
N ARG A 125 9.77 1.01 -3.75
CA ARG A 125 10.14 -0.41 -3.69
C ARG A 125 10.17 -1.02 -5.08
N GLN A 126 11.11 -1.92 -5.27
CA GLN A 126 11.22 -2.78 -6.44
C GLN A 126 11.38 -4.23 -5.96
N LEU A 127 10.49 -5.10 -6.40
CA LEU A 127 10.62 -6.56 -6.25
C LEU A 127 10.89 -7.15 -7.61
N VAL A 128 11.98 -7.92 -7.72
CA VAL A 128 12.33 -8.68 -8.93
C VAL A 128 12.18 -10.16 -8.62
N GLN A 129 11.34 -10.85 -9.38
CA GLN A 129 11.09 -12.27 -9.27
C GLN A 129 11.78 -12.99 -10.43
N GLU A 130 12.81 -13.78 -10.11
CA GLU A 130 13.52 -14.61 -11.08
C GLU A 130 12.98 -16.04 -11.05
N TYR A 131 13.17 -16.75 -12.16
CA TYR A 131 12.73 -18.14 -12.31
C TYR A 131 13.87 -18.97 -12.85
N ASP A 132 13.99 -20.21 -12.34
CA ASP A 132 14.96 -21.16 -12.85
C ASP A 132 14.65 -21.46 -14.33
N PRO A 133 15.61 -21.31 -15.26
CA PRO A 133 15.34 -21.41 -16.69
C PRO A 133 15.03 -22.84 -17.14
N LYS A 134 15.49 -23.86 -16.39
CA LYS A 134 15.31 -25.27 -16.74
C LYS A 134 14.00 -25.82 -16.21
N THR A 135 13.69 -25.54 -14.95
CA THR A 135 12.55 -26.09 -14.22
C THR A 135 11.35 -25.14 -14.19
N GLY A 136 11.55 -23.85 -14.46
CA GLY A 136 10.52 -22.82 -14.37
C GLY A 136 10.11 -22.45 -12.95
N LYS A 137 10.76 -23.02 -11.92
CA LYS A 137 10.46 -22.76 -10.51
C LYS A 137 10.82 -21.33 -10.12
N LYS A 138 10.03 -20.73 -9.21
CA LYS A 138 10.32 -19.41 -8.62
C LYS A 138 11.60 -19.49 -7.78
N LEU A 139 12.54 -18.59 -8.04
CA LEU A 139 13.71 -18.37 -7.20
C LEU A 139 13.36 -17.39 -6.06
N ALA A 140 14.26 -17.22 -5.10
CA ALA A 140 14.08 -16.22 -4.06
C ALA A 140 13.98 -14.81 -4.70
N PRO A 141 12.95 -14.01 -4.37
CA PRO A 141 12.80 -12.69 -4.96
C PRO A 141 13.86 -11.73 -4.41
N ARG A 142 14.29 -10.80 -5.25
CA ARG A 142 15.17 -9.70 -4.85
C ARG A 142 14.32 -8.46 -4.57
N VAL A 143 14.36 -7.98 -3.33
CA VAL A 143 13.59 -6.80 -2.91
C VAL A 143 14.54 -5.65 -2.60
N LYS A 144 14.28 -4.48 -3.19
CA LYS A 144 14.99 -3.23 -2.89
C LYS A 144 13.98 -2.19 -2.42
N ASN A 145 14.24 -1.61 -1.25
CA ASN A 145 13.49 -0.49 -0.71
C ASN A 145 14.35 0.77 -0.85
N TYR A 146 13.79 1.78 -1.51
CA TYR A 146 14.46 3.05 -1.82
C TYR A 146 14.03 4.19 -0.89
N ALA A 147 12.89 4.01 -0.22
CA ALA A 147 12.34 4.94 0.75
C ALA A 147 11.66 4.17 1.88
N SER A 148 11.37 4.86 2.99
CA SER A 148 10.48 4.32 4.01
C SER A 148 9.10 4.05 3.40
N LEU A 149 8.62 2.84 3.62
CA LEU A 149 7.30 2.43 3.13
C LEU A 149 6.23 2.99 4.08
N PRO A 150 5.11 3.52 3.57
CA PRO A 150 4.04 3.99 4.43
C PRO A 150 3.47 2.79 5.22
N SER A 151 2.95 3.04 6.43
CA SER A 151 2.37 2.01 7.28
C SER A 151 1.29 1.18 6.57
N GLU A 152 0.55 1.81 5.65
CA GLU A 152 -0.45 1.16 4.79
C GLU A 152 0.13 0.08 3.88
N LEU A 153 1.38 0.26 3.44
CA LEU A 153 2.08 -0.76 2.66
C LEU A 153 2.59 -1.88 3.56
N LEU A 154 2.99 -1.56 4.80
CA LEU A 154 3.51 -2.54 5.74
C LEU A 154 2.42 -3.51 6.22
N TYR A 155 1.20 -3.01 6.46
CA TYR A 155 0.01 -3.83 6.75
C TYR A 155 -0.33 -4.80 5.62
N TRP A 156 0.00 -4.43 4.37
CA TRP A 156 -0.25 -5.25 3.18
C TRP A 156 0.83 -6.31 2.91
N MET A 157 2.10 -6.04 3.23
CA MET A 157 3.19 -6.96 2.93
C MET A 157 3.21 -8.18 3.86
N ASP A 158 2.68 -8.04 5.07
CA ASP A 158 2.49 -9.13 6.02
C ASP A 158 1.37 -8.76 6.99
N PRO A 159 0.11 -9.18 6.71
CA PRO A 159 -1.04 -8.85 7.56
C PRO A 159 -0.92 -9.46 8.96
N ASP A 160 -0.19 -10.55 9.14
CA ASP A 160 0.06 -11.17 10.45
C ASP A 160 1.12 -10.38 11.25
N SER A 161 2.01 -9.62 10.58
CA SER A 161 2.98 -8.73 11.23
C SER A 161 2.40 -7.39 11.71
N ALA A 162 1.19 -7.03 11.28
CA ALA A 162 0.58 -5.72 11.52
C ALA A 162 0.46 -5.35 13.01
N GLY A 163 0.29 -6.34 13.89
CA GLY A 163 0.30 -6.14 15.34
C GLY A 163 1.62 -5.57 15.89
N SER A 164 2.74 -5.78 15.18
CA SER A 164 4.07 -5.29 15.56
C SER A 164 4.41 -3.92 14.93
N ALA A 165 3.89 -3.61 13.75
CA ALA A 165 4.10 -2.33 13.06
C ALA A 165 3.47 -1.15 13.83
N GLY A 166 2.27 -1.32 14.36
CA GLY A 166 1.63 -0.33 15.24
C GLY A 166 2.41 -0.09 16.53
N ALA A 167 3.06 -1.12 17.09
CA ALA A 167 3.89 -1.00 18.28
C ALA A 167 5.20 -0.25 17.99
N GLN A 168 5.81 -0.44 16.82
CA GLN A 168 7.05 0.26 16.44
C GLN A 168 6.83 1.73 16.09
N VAL A 169 5.72 2.08 15.44
CA VAL A 169 5.37 3.50 15.17
C VAL A 169 5.00 4.23 16.47
N LYS A 170 4.30 3.57 17.39
CA LYS A 170 4.00 4.15 18.72
C LYS A 170 5.25 4.27 19.59
N ALA A 171 6.19 3.33 19.49
CA ALA A 171 7.48 3.40 20.17
C ALA A 171 8.39 4.50 19.58
N ALA A 172 8.41 4.69 18.26
CA ALA A 172 9.16 5.77 17.61
C ALA A 172 8.55 7.16 17.91
N ALA A 173 7.22 7.27 17.96
CA ALA A 173 6.53 8.50 18.36
C ALA A 173 6.70 8.81 19.86
N ALA A 174 6.72 7.79 20.73
CA ALA A 174 7.02 7.94 22.16
C ALA A 174 8.48 8.35 22.39
N ALA A 175 9.43 7.78 21.64
CA ALA A 175 10.85 8.15 21.71
C ALA A 175 11.10 9.60 21.26
N ALA A 176 10.37 10.07 20.23
CA ALA A 176 10.42 11.46 19.79
C ALA A 176 9.79 12.44 20.80
N ALA A 177 8.78 12.00 21.56
CA ALA A 177 8.15 12.80 22.61
C ALA A 177 8.99 12.90 23.91
N THR A 178 9.89 11.94 24.17
CA THR A 178 10.82 11.98 25.32
C THR A 178 12.14 12.71 25.06
N GLY A 179 12.41 13.14 23.82
CA GLY A 179 13.67 13.79 23.42
C GLY A 179 13.78 15.29 23.74
N ALA A 180 12.75 15.92 24.32
CA ALA A 180 12.73 17.36 24.58
C ALA A 180 12.62 17.66 26.09
N LYS A 181 13.70 17.42 26.84
CA LYS A 181 14.13 18.21 28.04
C LYS A 181 15.36 17.57 28.67
N SER A 182 16.53 18.19 28.49
CA SER A 182 17.30 18.81 29.58
C SER A 182 18.73 19.12 29.12
N ASP A 183 18.98 20.40 28.84
CA ASP A 183 20.33 20.96 28.89
C ASP A 183 20.76 21.19 30.34
N ALA A 184 22.07 21.01 30.54
CA ALA A 184 22.95 21.58 31.57
C ALA A 184 22.84 21.08 33.03
N LYS A 185 23.94 20.49 33.55
CA LYS A 185 24.85 21.15 34.53
C LYS A 185 26.03 20.24 35.00
N SER A 186 27.24 20.77 34.81
CA SER A 186 28.55 20.59 35.50
C SER A 186 28.88 19.41 36.45
N GLY A 187 30.12 18.93 36.35
CA GLY A 187 30.94 18.41 37.47
C GLY A 187 31.76 17.16 37.11
N SER A 188 33.06 17.25 36.80
CA SER A 188 34.21 17.26 37.74
C SER A 188 34.48 15.92 38.45
N GLY A 189 35.54 15.20 37.99
CA GLY A 189 36.46 14.43 38.85
C GLY A 189 36.23 12.91 38.97
N GLY A 190 37.24 12.11 38.61
CA GLY A 190 37.27 10.68 38.94
C GLY A 190 38.39 9.89 38.27
N LYS A 191 39.51 9.73 38.97
CA LYS A 191 40.78 9.12 38.52
C LYS A 191 40.71 7.57 38.39
N SER A 192 41.47 7.07 37.41
CA SER A 192 42.34 5.87 37.41
C SER A 192 41.83 4.53 37.93
N GLY A 193 41.94 3.49 37.08
CA GLY A 193 41.85 2.09 37.49
C GLY A 193 42.23 1.09 36.40
N LEU A 194 43.40 1.28 35.77
CA LEU A 194 44.08 0.26 34.94
C LEU A 194 44.43 -0.95 35.83
N PHE A 195 43.64 -2.02 35.77
CA PHE A 195 44.05 -3.31 36.35
C PHE A 195 44.80 -4.14 35.32
N ARG A 196 46.04 -4.40 35.71
CA ARG A 196 47.12 -5.15 35.06
C ARG A 196 47.23 -6.50 35.78
N GLY A 197 47.41 -7.58 35.03
CA GLY A 197 47.79 -8.91 35.55
C GLY A 197 47.54 -9.95 34.48
N MET A 198 48.48 -10.39 33.63
CA MET A 198 49.89 -10.77 33.79
C MET A 198 50.08 -12.09 34.58
N PHE A 199 50.06 -13.18 33.79
CA PHE A 199 50.89 -14.39 33.85
C PHE A 199 51.47 -14.83 35.22
N LYS A 200 51.11 -16.06 35.63
CA LYS A 200 52.09 -16.99 36.20
C LYS A 200 51.96 -18.38 35.57
N LYS A 201 53.13 -18.89 35.23
CA LYS A 201 53.52 -20.19 34.70
C LYS A 201 54.06 -21.01 35.88
N ASP A 202 53.76 -22.31 35.94
CA ASP A 202 54.59 -23.41 36.47
C ASP A 202 53.75 -24.72 36.34
N LYS A 203 54.13 -25.73 35.54
CA LYS A 203 55.19 -26.76 35.64
C LYS A 203 54.96 -27.82 36.74
N GLY A 204 54.77 -29.07 36.29
CA GLY A 204 54.99 -30.35 37.00
C GLY A 204 53.92 -30.70 38.03
N ASN A 205 53.48 -31.95 38.19
CA ASN A 205 54.09 -33.24 37.90
C ASN A 205 53.00 -34.21 37.41
#